data_AF-A0A924D0I4-F1
#
_entry.id   AF-A0A924D0I4-F1
#
_cell.length_a   1.000
_cell.length_b   1.000
_cell.length_c   1.000
_cell.angle_alpha   90.00
_cell.angle_beta   90.00
_cell.angle_gamma   90.00
#
_symmetry.space_group_name_H-M   'P 1'
#
loop_
_entity.id
_entity.type
_entity.pdbx_description
1 polymer ?
#
loop_
_entity_poly.entity_id
_entity_poly.type
_entity_poly.pdbx_seq_one_letter_code
_entity_poly.pdbx_strand_id
1 'polypeptide(L)' 'QQLGVLRDEALVTTRREGKQIFYSIASSKAMAVMQVLYQLYCEKPNGATS' A
#
# COMPACT_ATOMS: atom_id res chain seq x y z
N GLN A 1 -4.84 -6.86 -16.05
CA GLN A 1 -4.26 -5.70 -15.32
C GLN A 1 -4.32 -5.99 -13.83
N GLN A 2 -3.23 -5.81 -13.08
CA GLN A 2 -3.14 -6.19 -11.66
C GLN A 2 -4.10 -5.41 -10.74
N LEU A 3 -4.33 -4.11 -11.02
CA LEU A 3 -5.25 -3.28 -10.23
C LEU A 3 -6.72 -3.74 -10.28
N GLY A 4 -7.13 -4.41 -11.36
CA GLY A 4 -8.48 -4.98 -11.46
C GLY A 4 -8.68 -6.08 -10.42
N VAL A 5 -7.71 -6.99 -10.31
CA VAL A 5 -7.73 -8.12 -9.35
C VAL A 5 -7.79 -7.62 -7.92
N LEU A 6 -6.96 -6.63 -7.56
CA LEU A 6 -6.92 -6.10 -6.19
C LEU A 6 -8.22 -5.39 -5.77
N ARG A 7 -8.91 -4.76 -6.73
CA ARG A 7 -10.22 -4.13 -6.48
C ARG A 7 -11.29 -5.20 -6.29
N ASP A 8 -11.28 -6.23 -7.13
CA ASP A 8 -12.26 -7.31 -7.06
C ASP A 8 -12.10 -8.13 -5.76
N GLU A 9 -10.88 -8.22 -5.22
CA GLU A 9 -10.59 -8.79 -3.89
C GLU A 9 -10.78 -7.80 -2.71
N ALA A 10 -11.31 -6.61 -2.96
CA ALA A 10 -11.54 -5.56 -1.96
C ALA A 10 -10.28 -5.14 -1.15
N LEU A 11 -9.09 -5.33 -1.72
CA LEU A 11 -7.83 -4.94 -1.09
C LEU A 11 -7.53 -3.45 -1.26
N VAL A 12 -8.12 -2.83 -2.29
CA VAL A 12 -7.97 -1.39 -2.57
C VAL A 12 -9.32 -0.71 -2.75
N THR A 13 -9.42 0.53 -2.26
CA THR A 13 -10.49 1.46 -2.61
C THR A 13 -10.07 2.32 -3.78
N THR A 14 -11.05 2.75 -4.58
CA THR A 14 -10.83 3.61 -5.75
C THR A 14 -11.68 4.85 -5.64
N ARG A 15 -11.08 6.04 -5.79
CA ARG A 15 -11.81 7.30 -5.96
C ARG A 15 -11.41 7.99 -7.25
N ARG A 16 -12.34 8.69 -7.90
CA ARG A 16 -12.08 9.42 -9.15
C ARG A 16 -12.26 10.91 -8.92
N GLU A 17 -11.26 11.69 -9.29
CA GLU A 17 -11.33 13.15 -9.30
C GLU A 17 -11.00 13.65 -10.71
N GLY A 18 -12.04 14.09 -11.42
CA GLY A 18 -11.96 14.49 -12.82
C GLY A 18 -11.43 13.36 -13.72
N LYS A 19 -10.22 13.57 -14.28
CA LYS A 19 -9.55 12.60 -15.16
C LYS A 19 -8.62 11.64 -14.41
N GLN A 20 -8.36 11.84 -13.12
CA GLN A 20 -7.46 11.02 -12.32
C GLN A 20 -8.22 9.98 -11.49
N ILE A 21 -7.62 8.80 -11.32
CA ILE A 21 -8.13 7.72 -10.46
C ILE A 21 -7.08 7.45 -9.38
N PHE A 22 -7.49 7.57 -8.13
CA PHE A 22 -6.68 7.33 -6.95
C PHE A 22 -7.03 5.97 -6.36
N TYR A 23 -5.99 5.23 -5.99
CA TYR A 23 -6.10 3.92 -5.34
C TYR A 23 -5.50 4.03 -3.94
N SER A 24 -6.15 3.43 -2.96
CA SER A 24 -5.66 3.34 -1.59
C SER A 24 -5.92 1.94 -1.04
N ILE A 25 -5.03 1.43 -0.18
CA ILE A 25 -5.23 0.13 0.44
C ILE A 25 -6.43 0.24 1.39
N ALA A 26 -7.41 -0.65 1.21
CA ALA A 26 -8.64 -0.71 2.01
C ALA A 26 -8.56 -1.78 3.10
N SER A 27 -7.79 -2.85 2.84
CA SER A 27 -7.68 -4.00 3.74
C SER A 27 -6.70 -3.74 4.88
N SER A 28 -7.18 -3.79 6.12
CA SER A 28 -6.34 -3.69 7.32
C SER A 28 -5.30 -4.81 7.39
N LYS A 29 -5.63 -6.01 6.91
CA LYS A 29 -4.70 -7.14 6.83
C LYS A 29 -3.57 -6.87 5.83
N ALA A 30 -3.91 -6.33 4.65
CA ALA A 30 -2.91 -5.97 3.64
C ALA A 30 -2.00 -4.85 4.15
N MET A 31 -2.56 -3.84 4.85
CA MET A 31 -1.77 -2.80 5.50
C MET A 31 -0.80 -3.37 6.53
N ALA A 32 -1.23 -4.32 7.37
CA ALA A 32 -0.35 -4.93 8.37
C ALA A 32 0.85 -5.64 7.73
N VAL A 33 0.62 -6.39 6.64
CA VAL A 33 1.73 -7.05 5.89
C VAL A 33 2.67 -6.00 5.30
N MET A 34 2.14 -4.96 4.66
CA MET A 34 2.95 -3.88 4.08
C MET A 34 3.78 -3.15 5.14
N GLN A 35 3.22 -2.93 6.33
CA GLN A 35 3.93 -2.32 7.45
C GLN A 35 5.14 -3.17 7.86
N VAL A 36 4.97 -4.48 8.01
CA VAL A 36 6.07 -5.40 8.37
C VAL A 36 7.16 -5.40 7.29
N LEU A 37 6.77 -5.48 6.01
CA LEU A 37 7.74 -5.42 4.91
C LEU A 37 8.50 -4.10 4.90
N TYR A 38 7.81 -2.97 5.12
CA TYR A 38 8.45 -1.67 5.22
C TYR A 38 9.47 -1.61 6.36
N GLN A 39 9.12 -2.13 7.55
CA GLN A 39 10.03 -2.19 8.69
C GLN A 39 11.27 -3.06 8.41
N LEU A 40 11.08 -4.21 7.75
CA LEU A 40 12.18 -5.14 7.50
C LEU A 40 13.14 -4.68 6.41
N TYR A 41 12.63 -3.97 5.40
CA TYR A 41 13.38 -3.71 4.17
C TYR A 41 13.63 -2.23 3.87
N CYS A 42 12.84 -1.32 4.46
CA CYS A 42 12.92 0.12 4.15
C CYS A 42 13.28 0.98 5.36
N GLU A 43 12.94 0.54 6.57
CA GLU A 43 13.39 1.21 7.79
C GLU A 43 14.90 0.97 7.94
N LYS A 44 15.70 2.01 7.66
CA LYS A 44 17.12 1.97 7.96
C LYS A 44 17.28 1.80 9.48
N PRO A 45 18.20 0.95 9.97
CA PRO A 45 18.55 1.01 11.37
C PRO A 45 18.94 2.45 11.68
N ASN A 46 18.29 3.06 12.67
CA ASN A 46 18.57 4.41 13.17
C ASN A 46 19.97 4.46 13.83
N GLY A 47 21.03 4.18 13.07
CA GLY A 47 22.40 4.01 13.54
C GLY A 47 23.47 4.19 12.46
N ALA A 48 23.14 4.77 11.32
CA ALA A 48 24.11 5.24 10.33
C ALA A 48 23.85 6.72 10.02
N THR A 49 24.03 7.57 11.02
CA THR A 49 24.38 8.97 10.81
C THR A 49 25.61 9.23 11.67
N SER A 50 26.61 9.74 10.97
CA SER A 50 27.95 10.11 11.40
C SER A 50 27.99 11.07 12.57
#